data_AF-M2SAP8-F1
#
_entry.id   AF-M2SAP8-F1
#
_cell.length_a   1.000
_cell.length_b   1.000
_cell.length_c   1.000
_cell.angle_alpha   90.00
_cell.angle_beta   90.00
_cell.angle_gamma   90.00
#
_symmetry.space_group_name_H-M   'P 1'
#
loop_
_entity.id
_entity.type
_entity.pdbx_description
1 polymer ?
#
loop_
_entity_poly.entity_id
_entity_poly.type
_entity_poly.pdbx_seq_one_letter_code
_entity_poly.pdbx_strand_id
1 'polypeptide(L)' 'KLINNVLRLYLDIFIITYLDNILIYLENEKDYILYIKIVLKKLDKYSLRLKLKKCKFYKNKVNFLGYIIEANGV' A
#
# COMPACT_ATOMS: atom_id res chain seq x y z
N LYS A 1 5.09 13.97 -8.18
CA LYS A 1 4.62 12.68 -7.60
C LYS A 1 3.46 12.94 -6.65
N LEU A 2 2.20 12.87 -7.13
CA LEU A 2 1.01 13.19 -6.33
C LEU A 2 0.81 12.16 -5.19
N ILE A 3 0.92 10.87 -5.49
CA ILE A 3 0.70 9.78 -4.51
C ILE A 3 1.71 9.83 -3.36
N ASN A 4 3.00 10.03 -3.66
CA ASN A 4 4.03 10.19 -2.61
C ASN A 4 3.74 11.39 -1.70
N ASN A 5 3.22 12.51 -2.24
CA ASN A 5 2.87 13.67 -1.43
C ASN A 5 1.63 13.40 -0.57
N VAL A 6 0.64 12.69 -1.11
CA VAL A 6 -0.60 12.32 -0.41
C VAL A 6 -0.35 11.35 0.74
N LEU A 7 0.52 10.37 0.53
CA LEU A 7 0.86 9.32 1.49
C LEU A 7 2.14 9.61 2.27
N ARG A 8 2.74 10.80 2.13
CA ARG A 8 4.05 11.16 2.69
C ARG A 8 4.21 10.86 4.17
N LEU A 9 3.13 11.04 4.94
CA LEU A 9 3.11 10.80 6.39
C LEU A 9 3.19 9.32 6.78
N TYR A 10 3.01 8.41 5.82
CA TYR A 10 2.98 6.97 6.02
C TYR A 10 4.08 6.24 5.23
N LEU A 11 4.81 6.97 4.38
CA LEU A 11 5.96 6.45 3.65
C LEU A 11 7.04 6.02 4.63
N ASP A 12 7.66 4.88 4.36
CA ASP A 12 8.73 4.27 5.15
C ASP A 12 8.33 3.88 6.59
N ILE A 13 7.05 4.02 6.95
CA ILE A 13 6.48 3.52 8.22
C ILE A 13 5.78 2.18 7.99
N PHE A 14 4.81 2.15 7.08
CA PHE A 14 4.07 0.95 6.68
C PHE A 14 3.67 0.95 5.20
N ILE A 15 4.08 1.98 4.45
CA ILE A 15 3.79 2.14 3.03
C ILE A 15 5.07 2.36 2.24
N ILE A 16 5.21 1.63 1.13
CA ILE A 16 6.19 1.91 0.09
C ILE A 16 5.42 2.31 -1.17
N THR A 17 5.78 3.44 -1.78
CA THR A 17 5.15 3.88 -3.04
C THR A 17 6.15 3.99 -4.17
N TYR A 18 5.75 3.49 -5.33
CA TYR A 18 6.50 3.65 -6.57
C TYR A 18 5.57 4.04 -7.71
N LEU A 19 5.70 5.29 -8.16
CA LEU A 19 4.81 5.91 -9.15
C LEU A 19 3.34 5.80 -8.72
N ASP A 20 2.59 4.88 -9.34
CA ASP A 20 1.18 4.62 -9.09
C ASP A 20 0.92 3.38 -8.23
N ASN A 21 1.97 2.62 -7.91
CA ASN A 21 1.86 1.41 -7.11
C ASN A 21 2.10 1.73 -5.64
N ILE A 22 1.21 1.22 -4.79
CA ILE A 22 1.26 1.37 -3.34
C ILE A 22 1.39 -0.04 -2.76
N LEU A 23 2.45 -0.26 -2.01
CA LEU A 23 2.67 -1.47 -1.22
C LEU A 23 2.42 -1.11 0.25
N ILE A 24 1.62 -1.92 0.93
CA ILE A 24 1.37 -1.80 2.35
C ILE A 24 1.92 -3.07 2.99
N TYR A 25 2.89 -2.93 3.88
CA TYR A 25 3.45 -4.05 4.65
C TYR A 25 2.99 -3.96 6.10
N LEU A 26 3.00 -5.11 6.76
CA LEU A 26 2.43 -5.28 8.10
C LEU A 26 3.39 -6.13 8.91
N GLU A 27 3.68 -5.70 10.12
CA GLU A 27 4.37 -6.54 11.11
C GLU A 27 3.36 -7.43 11.85
N ASN A 28 2.11 -6.97 12.03
CA ASN A 28 1.05 -7.67 12.72
C ASN A 28 -0.26 -7.68 11.90
N GLU A 29 -0.92 -8.84 11.81
CA GLU A 29 -2.17 -8.99 11.06
C GLU A 29 -3.34 -8.16 11.62
N LYS A 30 -3.32 -7.89 12.93
CA LYS A 30 -4.40 -7.18 13.65
C LYS A 30 -4.61 -5.75 13.15
N ASP A 31 -3.54 -5.09 12.70
CA ASP A 31 -3.58 -3.68 12.28
C ASP A 31 -3.85 -3.51 10.79
N TYR A 32 -3.92 -4.60 10.03
CA TYR A 32 -4.12 -4.59 8.58
C TYR A 32 -5.32 -3.77 8.12
N ILE A 33 -6.47 -4.01 8.76
CA ILE A 33 -7.72 -3.35 8.43
C ILE A 33 -7.61 -1.84 8.72
N LEU A 34 -6.91 -1.47 9.78
CA LEU A 34 -6.70 -0.08 10.16
C LEU A 34 -5.85 0.64 9.11
N TYR A 35 -4.71 0.05 8.71
CA TYR A 35 -3.84 0.65 7.70
C TYR A 35 -4.53 0.80 6.35
N ILE A 36 -5.25 -0.21 5.88
CA ILE A 36 -6.04 -0.07 4.64
C ILE A 36 -7.04 1.07 4.75
N LYS A 37 -7.80 1.13 5.85
CA LYS A 37 -8.79 2.21 6.06
C LYS A 37 -8.12 3.59 6.01
N ILE A 38 -6.94 3.75 6.61
CA ILE A 38 -6.18 4.99 6.57
C ILE A 38 -5.80 5.35 5.14
N VAL A 39 -5.22 4.40 4.38
CA VAL A 39 -4.80 4.62 3.00
C VAL A 39 -6.00 4.96 2.10
N LEU A 40 -7.09 4.19 2.20
CA LEU A 40 -8.31 4.42 1.42
C LEU A 40 -8.91 5.80 1.70
N LYS A 41 -9.07 6.18 2.98
CA LYS A 41 -9.55 7.52 3.35
C LYS A 41 -8.64 8.62 2.81
N LYS A 42 -7.33 8.41 2.85
CA LYS A 42 -6.37 9.39 2.36
C LYS A 42 -6.43 9.53 0.84
N LEU A 43 -6.55 8.42 0.10
CA LEU A 43 -6.73 8.46 -1.36
C LEU A 43 -8.05 9.14 -1.76
N ASP A 44 -9.13 8.81 -1.07
CA ASP A 44 -10.46 9.38 -1.30
C ASP A 44 -10.47 10.91 -1.10
N LYS A 45 -9.80 11.42 -0.05
CA LYS A 45 -9.64 12.87 0.19
C LYS A 45 -9.01 13.62 -0.98
N TYR A 46 -8.17 12.96 -1.79
CA TYR A 46 -7.54 13.56 -2.97
C TYR A 46 -8.20 13.12 -4.28
N SER A 47 -9.41 12.53 -4.22
CA SER A 47 -10.14 12.00 -5.37
C SER A 47 -9.36 10.96 -6.17
N LEU A 48 -8.43 10.24 -5.52
CA LEU A 48 -7.65 9.18 -6.15
C LEU A 48 -8.41 7.86 -6.05
N ARG A 49 -8.75 7.30 -7.22
CA ARG A 49 -9.47 6.02 -7.30
C ARG A 49 -8.52 4.87 -7.53
N LEU A 50 -8.72 3.81 -6.76
CA LEU A 50 -8.02 2.54 -6.95
C LEU A 50 -8.67 1.73 -8.06
N LYS A 51 -7.85 1.10 -8.89
CA LYS A 51 -8.31 0.07 -9.83
C LYS A 51 -8.40 -1.25 -9.07
N LEU A 52 -9.59 -1.58 -8.54
CA LEU A 52 -9.82 -2.81 -7.76
C LEU A 52 -9.28 -4.08 -8.45
N LYS A 53 -9.38 -4.17 -9.78
CA LYS A 53 -8.83 -5.28 -10.59
C LYS A 53 -7.32 -5.49 -10.44
N LYS A 54 -6.57 -4.45 -10.06
CA LYS A 54 -5.12 -4.48 -9.84
C LYS A 54 -4.75 -4.59 -8.35
N CYS A 55 -5.71 -4.42 -7.44
CA CYS A 55 -5.45 -4.47 -6.01
C CYS A 55 -5.33 -5.93 -5.55
N LYS A 56 -4.24 -6.23 -4.84
CA LYS A 56 -4.05 -7.51 -4.16
C LYS A 56 -4.03 -7.25 -2.66
N PHE A 57 -4.96 -7.87 -1.96
CA PHE A 57 -5.16 -7.69 -0.52
C PHE A 57 -4.78 -8.99 0.20
N TYR A 58 -4.14 -8.85 1.37
CA TYR A 58 -3.83 -9.93 2.31
C TYR A 58 -3.14 -11.12 1.64
N LYS A 59 -1.97 -10.86 1.06
CA LYS A 59 -1.17 -11.88 0.37
C LYS A 59 0.21 -11.93 1.01
N ASN A 60 0.61 -13.14 1.40
CA ASN A 60 1.96 -13.40 1.92
C ASN A 60 3.03 -13.27 0.84
N LYS A 61 2.63 -13.26 -0.45
CA LYS A 61 3.51 -13.04 -1.59
C LYS A 61 2.84 -12.11 -2.60
N VAL A 62 3.52 -11.03 -2.99
CA VAL A 62 3.03 -10.07 -3.98
C VAL A 62 4.11 -9.75 -4.99
N ASN A 63 3.74 -9.73 -6.27
CA ASN A 63 4.61 -9.16 -7.30
C ASN A 63 4.49 -7.63 -7.27
N PHE A 64 5.59 -6.95 -6.96
CA PHE A 64 5.71 -5.51 -6.93
C PHE A 64 6.91 -5.10 -7.79
N LEU A 65 6.64 -4.37 -8.88
CA LEU A 65 7.66 -3.88 -9.83
C LEU A 65 8.53 -4.97 -10.47
N GLY A 66 8.02 -6.19 -10.60
CA GLY A 66 8.77 -7.33 -11.14
C GLY A 66 9.51 -8.14 -10.08
N TYR A 67 9.51 -7.70 -8.83
CA TYR A 67 10.05 -8.44 -7.69
C TYR A 67 8.93 -9.15 -6.94
N ILE A 68 9.20 -10.37 -6.47
CA ILE A 68 8.30 -11.09 -5.57
C ILE A 68 8.70 -10.67 -4.15
N ILE A 69 7.79 -10.01 -3.45
CA ILE A 69 7.96 -9.64 -2.05
C ILE A 69 7.19 -10.67 -1.22
N GLU A 70 7.88 -11.33 -0.31
CA GLU A 70 7.30 -12.28 0.63
C GLU A 70 7.19 -11.66 2.03
N ALA A 71 6.35 -12.24 2.89
CA ALA A 71 6.21 -11.81 4.29
C ALA A 71 7.54 -11.85 5.07
N ASN A 72 8.50 -12.63 4.58
CA ASN A 72 9.78 -12.88 5.21
C ASN A 72 10.90 -11.95 4.67
N GLY A 73 10.58 -11.12 3.67
CA GLY A 73 11.56 -10.35 2.90
C GLY A 73 11.45 -10.60 1.39
N VAL A 74 12.43 -10.07 0.64
CA VAL A 74 12.62 -10.34 -0.79
C VAL A 74 13.45 -11.59 -0.97
#